data_AF-A0AAU1BHV5-F1
#
_entry.id   AF-A0AAU1BHV5-F1
#
_cell.length_a   1.000
_cell.length_b   1.000
_cell.length_c   1.000
_cell.angle_alpha   90.00
_cell.angle_beta   90.00
_cell.angle_gamma   90.00
#
_symmetry.space_group_name_H-M   'P 1'
#
loop_
_entity.id
_entity.type
_entity.pdbx_description
1 polymer ?
#
loop_
_entity_poly.entity_id
_entity_poly.type
_entity_poly.pdbx_seq_one_letter_code
_entity_poly.pdbx_strand_id
1 'polypeptide(L)'
;MDKTPEFPTLLRLIAERSTAFRATVASAADLDVQVPTCPEWTLFDLVQHLGHVHRRWAAIVAAGPDATPPAKSAPAGAPAAPQEREALLVWSAARTEQLLAALREAGPDRGCWTWWGASQSPQTSGAVARRQLQEIAVHTYDARISLDASPLRQPLPLPLPDEAALDGVDEFLTTCCATTAAWPHEPAVVDHHAAEGRSWRLWLSADGARTARLPVSSTTPVPDTADASARGTAGDLVLAMYGRIPVDSLELDGDRRLFDLLVAWNPDA
;
A
#
# COMPACT_ATOMS: atom_id res chain seq x y z
N MET A 1 3.67 20.81 -2.45
CA MET A 1 3.87 19.98 -1.24
C MET A 1 4.77 18.86 -1.70
N ASP A 2 6.09 18.94 -1.50
CA ASP A 2 7.08 18.10 -2.21
C ASP A 2 7.67 16.97 -1.36
N LYS A 3 7.25 16.86 -0.11
CA LYS A 3 7.85 15.93 0.85
C LYS A 3 6.96 14.71 1.06
N THR A 4 7.64 13.58 1.27
CA THR A 4 7.07 12.39 1.90
C THR A 4 6.54 12.78 3.28
N PRO A 5 5.43 12.20 3.77
CA PRO A 5 4.90 12.54 5.08
C PRO A 5 5.93 12.24 6.16
N GLU A 6 6.09 13.17 7.10
CA GLU A 6 7.02 13.01 8.22
C GLU A 6 6.61 11.82 9.10
N PHE A 7 7.56 11.20 9.79
CA PHE A 7 7.30 9.98 10.57
C PHE A 7 6.15 10.11 11.59
N PRO A 8 6.03 11.19 12.39
CA PRO A 8 4.87 11.38 13.26
C PRO A 8 3.53 11.47 12.49
N THR A 9 3.55 12.05 11.30
CA THR A 9 2.38 12.12 10.41
C THR A 9 1.98 10.74 9.93
N LEU A 10 2.94 9.88 9.53
CA LEU A 10 2.67 8.49 9.17
C LEU A 10 1.97 7.74 10.31
N LEU A 11 2.50 7.83 11.54
CA LEU A 11 1.91 7.16 12.70
C LEU A 11 0.48 7.64 13.00
N ARG A 12 0.24 8.95 12.89
CA ARG A 12 -1.10 9.54 13.03
C ARG A 12 -2.06 9.00 11.95
N LEU A 13 -1.62 9.00 10.69
CA LEU A 13 -2.43 8.52 9.57
C LEU A 13 -2.75 7.02 9.68
N ILE A 14 -1.80 6.19 10.14
CA ILE A 14 -2.05 4.77 10.43
C ILE A 14 -3.16 4.62 11.49
N ALA A 15 -3.08 5.39 12.57
CA ALA A 15 -4.07 5.33 13.66
C ALA A 15 -5.48 5.78 13.20
N GLU A 16 -5.56 6.88 12.46
CA GLU A 16 -6.80 7.41 11.89
C GLU A 16 -7.43 6.44 10.89
N ARG A 17 -6.63 5.89 9.97
CA ARG A 17 -7.10 4.94 8.96
C ARG A 17 -7.52 3.62 9.58
N SER A 18 -6.78 3.13 10.57
CA SER A 18 -7.17 1.95 11.35
C SER A 18 -8.50 2.15 12.08
N THR A 19 -8.77 3.36 12.56
CA THR A 19 -10.05 3.70 13.19
C THR A 19 -11.19 3.76 12.18
N ALA A 20 -10.96 4.37 11.01
CA ALA A 20 -11.93 4.43 9.93
C ALA A 20 -12.27 3.03 9.37
N PHE A 21 -11.27 2.15 9.23
CA PHE A 21 -11.45 0.75 8.87
C PHE A 21 -12.37 0.04 9.87
N ARG A 22 -12.05 0.09 11.17
CA ARG A 22 -12.87 -0.53 12.21
C ARG A 22 -14.29 0.04 12.28
N ALA A 23 -14.45 1.35 12.10
CA ALA A 23 -15.78 1.97 12.05
C ALA A 23 -16.60 1.46 10.84
N THR A 24 -15.96 1.26 9.69
CA THR A 24 -16.59 0.66 8.51
C THR A 24 -17.05 -0.76 8.84
N VAL A 25 -16.17 -1.61 9.36
CA VAL A 25 -16.51 -3.00 9.75
C VAL A 25 -17.62 -3.04 10.82
N ALA A 26 -17.59 -2.14 11.81
CA ALA A 26 -18.62 -2.07 12.84
C ALA A 26 -20.02 -1.75 12.26
N SER A 27 -20.07 -1.01 11.15
CA SER A 27 -21.31 -0.65 10.46
C SER A 27 -21.84 -1.74 9.52
N ALA A 28 -21.09 -2.82 9.31
CA ALA A 28 -21.50 -3.95 8.50
C ALA A 28 -22.70 -4.70 9.10
N ALA A 29 -23.57 -5.24 8.26
CA ALA A 29 -24.64 -6.11 8.71
C ALA A 29 -24.07 -7.41 9.30
N ASP A 30 -23.16 -8.06 8.57
CA ASP A 30 -22.50 -9.31 8.94
C ASP A 30 -20.98 -9.21 8.70
N LEU A 31 -20.18 -10.00 9.42
CA LEU A 31 -18.75 -10.17 9.17
C LEU A 31 -18.48 -11.18 8.04
N ASP A 32 -19.46 -12.01 7.66
CA ASP A 32 -19.35 -12.98 6.56
C ASP A 32 -19.54 -12.36 5.16
N VAL A 33 -19.77 -11.04 5.10
CA VAL A 33 -19.84 -10.29 3.83
C VAL A 33 -18.54 -10.47 3.06
N GLN A 34 -18.65 -10.91 1.80
CA GLN A 34 -17.51 -11.12 0.92
C GLN A 34 -16.88 -9.80 0.50
N VAL A 35 -15.54 -9.79 0.37
CA VAL A 35 -14.78 -8.64 -0.08
C VAL A 35 -14.62 -8.69 -1.60
N PRO A 36 -15.21 -7.76 -2.37
CA PRO A 36 -15.21 -7.85 -3.85
C PRO A 36 -13.81 -7.88 -4.49
N THR A 37 -12.82 -7.21 -3.88
CA THR A 37 -11.43 -7.14 -4.35
C THR A 37 -10.55 -8.28 -3.85
N CYS A 38 -11.04 -9.06 -2.88
CA CYS A 38 -10.42 -10.28 -2.36
C CYS A 38 -11.52 -11.35 -2.23
N PRO A 39 -12.02 -11.93 -3.34
CA PRO A 39 -13.24 -12.74 -3.36
C PRO A 39 -13.20 -14.00 -2.49
N GLU A 40 -12.02 -14.40 -2.02
CA GLU A 40 -11.80 -15.49 -1.09
C GLU A 40 -11.88 -15.08 0.39
N TRP A 41 -12.05 -13.79 0.67
CA TRP A 41 -12.09 -13.22 2.02
C TRP A 41 -13.46 -12.66 2.38
N THR A 42 -13.84 -12.88 3.63
CA THR A 42 -14.91 -12.15 4.32
C THR A 42 -14.38 -10.87 4.97
N LEU A 43 -15.27 -10.00 5.47
CA LEU A 43 -14.87 -8.88 6.34
C LEU A 43 -14.15 -9.38 7.61
N PHE A 44 -14.54 -10.54 8.16
CA PHE A 44 -13.80 -11.17 9.26
C PHE A 44 -12.34 -11.45 8.86
N ASP A 45 -12.13 -12.08 7.71
CA ASP A 45 -10.79 -12.44 7.21
C ASP A 45 -9.94 -11.19 6.97
N LEU A 46 -10.54 -10.13 6.44
CA LEU A 46 -9.87 -8.84 6.22
C LEU A 46 -9.38 -8.21 7.53
N VAL A 47 -10.20 -8.22 8.59
CA VAL A 47 -9.79 -7.74 9.93
C VAL A 47 -8.70 -8.63 10.52
N GLN A 48 -8.84 -9.95 10.38
CA GLN A 48 -7.86 -10.91 10.85
C GLN A 48 -6.49 -10.72 10.16
N HIS A 49 -6.49 -10.55 8.84
CA HIS A 49 -5.30 -10.28 8.03
C HIS A 49 -4.54 -9.05 8.54
N LEU A 50 -5.20 -7.90 8.64
CA LEU A 50 -4.59 -6.66 9.12
C LEU A 50 -4.03 -6.81 10.54
N GLY A 51 -4.75 -7.49 11.44
CA GLY A 51 -4.26 -7.74 12.79
C GLY A 51 -3.01 -8.63 12.82
N HIS A 52 -2.92 -9.64 11.95
CA HIS A 52 -1.73 -10.46 11.80
C HIS A 52 -0.56 -9.69 11.19
N VAL A 53 -0.81 -8.87 10.18
CA VAL A 53 0.19 -7.99 9.55
C VAL A 53 0.77 -7.02 10.57
N HIS A 54 -0.07 -6.30 11.32
CA HIS A 54 0.39 -5.37 12.36
C HIS A 54 1.20 -6.07 13.46
N ARG A 55 0.76 -7.24 13.93
CA ARG A 55 1.52 -8.04 14.90
C ARG A 55 2.89 -8.45 14.36
N ARG A 56 2.94 -8.90 13.10
CA ARG A 56 4.17 -9.37 12.46
C ARG A 56 5.17 -8.22 12.30
N TRP A 57 4.73 -7.07 11.80
CA TRP A 57 5.59 -5.90 11.65
C TRP A 57 6.02 -5.31 13.00
N ALA A 58 5.17 -5.32 14.02
CA ALA A 58 5.57 -4.94 15.37
C ALA A 58 6.76 -5.78 15.86
N ALA A 59 6.70 -7.11 15.66
CA ALA A 59 7.79 -8.02 16.03
C ALA A 59 9.07 -7.78 15.20
N ILE A 60 8.94 -7.58 13.88
CA ILE A 60 10.08 -7.32 12.99
C ILE A 60 10.77 -6.00 13.37
N VAL A 61 10.00 -4.92 13.56
CA VAL A 61 10.53 -3.60 13.97
C VAL A 61 11.23 -3.69 15.33
N ALA A 62 10.65 -4.42 16.29
CA ALA A 62 11.27 -4.61 17.60
C ALA A 62 12.60 -5.39 17.52
N ALA A 63 12.68 -6.39 16.64
CA ALA A 63 13.88 -7.19 16.41
C ALA A 63 14.97 -6.43 15.62
N GLY A 64 14.60 -5.53 14.71
CA GLY A 64 15.54 -4.71 13.94
C GLY A 64 16.04 -5.39 12.64
N PRO A 65 17.25 -5.06 12.15
CA PRO A 65 17.72 -5.48 10.83
C PRO A 65 18.03 -6.99 10.74
N ASP A 66 18.42 -7.60 11.86
CA ASP A 66 18.77 -9.02 11.93
C ASP A 66 17.54 -9.93 12.17
N ALA A 67 16.34 -9.38 12.09
CA ALA A 67 15.12 -10.13 12.30
C ALA A 67 15.03 -11.28 11.29
N THR A 68 14.90 -12.51 11.77
CA THR A 68 14.36 -13.58 10.94
C THR A 68 12.86 -13.35 10.86
N PRO A 69 12.30 -13.08 9.66
CA PRO A 69 10.88 -12.78 9.55
C PRO A 69 10.07 -13.95 10.12
N PRO A 70 9.09 -13.69 11.01
CA PRO A 70 8.22 -14.75 11.49
C PRO A 70 7.56 -15.45 10.30
N ALA A 71 7.29 -16.75 10.43
CA ALA A 71 6.52 -17.50 9.42
C ALA A 71 5.24 -16.72 9.04
N LYS A 72 4.79 -16.87 7.79
CA LYS A 72 3.54 -16.22 7.32
C LYS A 72 2.34 -16.65 8.17
N SER A 73 2.35 -17.87 8.67
CA SER A 73 1.39 -18.38 9.65
C SER A 73 1.68 -17.86 11.07
N ALA A 74 0.63 -17.63 11.85
CA ALA A 74 0.80 -17.31 13.27
C ALA A 74 1.61 -18.40 13.99
N PRO A 75 2.47 -18.04 14.98
CA PRO A 75 3.14 -19.02 15.82
C PRO A 75 2.12 -19.97 16.46
N ALA A 76 2.49 -21.24 16.62
CA ALA A 76 1.65 -22.20 17.34
C ALA A 76 1.29 -21.65 18.73
N GLY A 77 -0.01 -21.61 19.05
CA GLY A 77 -0.52 -21.08 20.32
C GLY A 77 -0.73 -19.57 20.37
N ALA A 78 -0.49 -18.81 19.28
CA ALA A 78 -0.89 -17.42 19.25
C ALA A 78 -2.43 -17.31 19.31
N PRO A 79 -3.00 -16.38 20.10
CA PRO A 79 -4.44 -16.23 20.20
C PRO A 79 -5.06 -15.96 18.83
N ALA A 80 -6.04 -16.78 18.45
CA ALA A 80 -6.82 -16.58 17.24
C ALA A 80 -7.61 -15.26 17.31
N ALA A 81 -7.97 -14.71 16.16
CA ALA A 81 -8.90 -13.59 16.10
C ALA A 81 -10.27 -14.00 16.69
N PRO A 82 -10.85 -13.22 17.61
CA PRO A 82 -12.17 -13.52 18.16
C PRO A 82 -13.25 -13.49 17.08
N GLN A 83 -14.21 -14.41 17.13
CA GLN A 83 -15.33 -14.48 16.17
C GLN A 83 -16.41 -13.43 16.44
N GLU A 84 -16.61 -13.09 17.71
CA GLU A 84 -17.56 -12.05 18.11
C GLU A 84 -17.04 -10.67 17.70
N ARG A 85 -17.91 -9.85 17.09
CA ARG A 85 -17.55 -8.59 16.43
C ARG A 85 -16.90 -7.59 17.37
N GLU A 86 -17.47 -7.34 18.54
CA GLU A 86 -16.92 -6.37 19.48
C GLU A 86 -15.53 -6.81 19.96
N ALA A 87 -15.37 -8.09 20.30
CA ALA A 87 -14.10 -8.67 20.68
C ALA A 87 -13.06 -8.61 19.53
N LEU A 88 -13.48 -8.83 18.28
CA LEU A 88 -12.63 -8.73 17.10
C LEU A 88 -12.11 -7.31 16.89
N LEU A 89 -12.98 -6.30 17.03
CA LEU A 89 -12.61 -4.89 16.88
C LEU A 89 -11.65 -4.43 17.98
N VAL A 90 -11.85 -4.89 19.23
CA VAL A 90 -10.93 -4.66 20.35
C VAL A 90 -9.58 -5.33 20.08
N TRP A 91 -9.58 -6.58 19.61
CA TRP A 91 -8.36 -7.29 19.22
C TRP A 91 -7.60 -6.56 18.10
N SER A 92 -8.30 -6.10 17.07
CA SER A 92 -7.73 -5.31 15.95
C SER A 92 -7.09 -4.02 16.44
N ALA A 93 -7.77 -3.27 17.32
CA ALA A 93 -7.23 -2.04 17.92
C ALA A 93 -5.94 -2.31 18.71
N ALA A 94 -5.90 -3.39 19.48
CA ALA A 94 -4.68 -3.79 20.20
C ALA A 94 -3.52 -4.15 19.26
N ARG A 95 -3.78 -4.75 18.09
CA ARG A 95 -2.74 -5.02 17.08
C ARG A 95 -2.21 -3.74 16.43
N THR A 96 -3.08 -2.79 16.09
CA THR A 96 -2.65 -1.46 15.64
C THR A 96 -1.76 -0.78 16.68
N GLU A 97 -2.15 -0.80 17.96
CA GLU A 97 -1.34 -0.16 19.01
C GLU A 97 0.02 -0.84 19.21
N GLN A 98 0.08 -2.17 19.10
CA GLN A 98 1.37 -2.91 19.12
C GLN A 98 2.32 -2.44 18.02
N LEU A 99 1.83 -2.28 16.79
CA LEU A 99 2.63 -1.76 15.69
C LEU A 99 3.08 -0.32 15.95
N LEU A 100 2.15 0.57 16.34
CA LEU A 100 2.47 1.97 16.58
C LEU A 100 3.48 2.14 17.73
N ALA A 101 3.34 1.37 18.82
CA ALA A 101 4.29 1.39 19.92
C ALA A 101 5.69 0.94 19.49
N ALA A 102 5.79 -0.15 18.71
CA ALA A 102 7.07 -0.63 18.19
C ALA A 102 7.74 0.41 17.27
N LEU A 103 6.97 1.06 16.39
CA LEU A 103 7.45 2.12 15.51
C LEU A 103 7.91 3.36 16.29
N ARG A 104 7.15 3.78 17.31
CA ARG A 104 7.53 4.91 18.19
C ARG A 104 8.85 4.64 18.91
N GLU A 105 9.00 3.44 19.47
CA GLU A 105 10.21 3.03 20.20
C GLU A 105 11.43 2.93 19.28
N ALA A 106 11.25 2.40 18.07
CA ALA A 106 12.33 2.25 17.10
C ALA A 106 12.82 3.60 16.52
N GLY A 107 11.90 4.54 16.29
CA GLY A 107 12.19 5.74 15.51
C GLY A 107 12.34 5.47 14.00
N PRO A 108 12.37 6.52 13.16
CA PRO A 108 12.31 6.37 11.70
C PRO A 108 13.57 5.74 11.09
N ASP A 109 14.74 6.01 11.67
CA ASP A 109 16.04 5.68 11.08
C ASP A 109 16.57 4.30 11.49
N ARG A 110 15.92 3.64 12.45
CA ARG A 110 16.35 2.31 12.89
C ARG A 110 16.22 1.31 11.74
N GLY A 111 17.34 0.67 11.40
CA GLY A 111 17.38 -0.43 10.44
C GLY A 111 16.37 -1.53 10.80
N CYS A 112 15.73 -2.09 9.78
CA CYS A 112 14.63 -3.03 9.93
C CYS A 112 14.70 -4.06 8.80
N TRP A 113 14.51 -5.34 9.11
CA TRP A 113 14.38 -6.34 8.05
C TRP A 113 13.15 -6.03 7.20
N THR A 114 13.28 -6.16 5.88
CA THR A 114 12.21 -5.95 4.92
C THR A 114 12.31 -6.94 3.77
N TRP A 115 11.19 -7.36 3.21
CA TRP A 115 11.20 -8.24 2.02
C TRP A 115 11.60 -7.50 0.74
N TRP A 116 11.62 -6.16 0.73
CA TRP A 116 11.93 -5.32 -0.42
C TRP A 116 13.40 -4.91 -0.52
N GLY A 117 14.34 -5.78 -0.09
CA GLY A 117 15.77 -5.44 -0.03
C GLY A 117 16.43 -5.16 -1.39
N ALA A 118 15.82 -5.60 -2.49
CA ALA A 118 16.26 -5.30 -3.86
C ALA A 118 15.65 -4.02 -4.44
N SER A 119 14.74 -3.36 -3.71
CA SER A 119 14.04 -2.15 -4.17
C SER A 119 14.80 -0.85 -3.85
N GLN A 120 14.23 0.29 -4.23
CA GLN A 120 14.76 1.61 -3.85
C GLN A 120 14.28 2.07 -2.47
N SER A 121 13.35 1.33 -1.84
CA SER A 121 12.82 1.67 -0.53
C SER A 121 13.83 1.35 0.57
N PRO A 122 14.07 2.25 1.55
CA PRO A 122 15.04 1.99 2.60
C PRO A 122 14.60 0.83 3.51
N GLN A 123 15.56 0.07 4.04
CA GLN A 123 15.30 -0.99 5.00
C GLN A 123 15.26 -0.44 6.43
N THR A 124 14.29 0.44 6.70
CA THR A 124 14.15 1.13 7.99
C THR A 124 12.73 1.05 8.54
N SER A 125 12.59 1.29 9.84
CA SER A 125 11.28 1.37 10.51
C SER A 125 10.40 2.48 9.93
N GLY A 126 11.00 3.56 9.42
CA GLY A 126 10.29 4.60 8.67
C GLY A 126 9.66 4.08 7.37
N ALA A 127 10.37 3.26 6.59
CA ALA A 127 9.81 2.63 5.39
C ALA A 127 8.69 1.63 5.74
N VAL A 128 8.86 0.88 6.84
CA VAL A 128 7.78 0.02 7.36
C VAL A 128 6.55 0.85 7.69
N ALA A 129 6.68 2.01 8.35
CA ALA A 129 5.55 2.88 8.62
C ALA A 129 4.86 3.37 7.33
N ARG A 130 5.62 3.75 6.29
CA ARG A 130 5.04 4.10 4.98
C ARG A 130 4.24 2.94 4.41
N ARG A 131 4.81 1.73 4.37
CA ARG A 131 4.12 0.53 3.87
C ARG A 131 2.85 0.21 4.67
N GLN A 132 2.92 0.32 6.00
CA GLN A 132 1.75 0.03 6.86
C GLN A 132 0.65 1.06 6.73
N LEU A 133 0.97 2.32 6.43
CA LEU A 133 -0.02 3.31 6.04
C LEU A 133 -0.77 2.87 4.77
N GLN A 134 -0.04 2.45 3.74
CA GLN A 134 -0.68 2.04 2.47
C GLN A 134 -1.52 0.77 2.63
N GLU A 135 -1.04 -0.22 3.38
CA GLU A 135 -1.78 -1.45 3.67
C GLU A 135 -3.14 -1.16 4.32
N ILE A 136 -3.18 -0.35 5.39
CA ILE A 136 -4.44 -0.03 6.05
C ILE A 136 -5.33 0.86 5.18
N ALA A 137 -4.74 1.74 4.36
CA ALA A 137 -5.51 2.64 3.51
C ALA A 137 -6.25 1.88 2.40
N VAL A 138 -5.59 0.95 1.72
CA VAL A 138 -6.18 0.08 0.69
C VAL A 138 -7.21 -0.87 1.31
N HIS A 139 -6.92 -1.50 2.44
CA HIS A 139 -7.90 -2.38 3.07
C HIS A 139 -9.09 -1.63 3.72
N THR A 140 -8.95 -0.33 3.99
CA THR A 140 -10.11 0.54 4.31
C THR A 140 -11.01 0.71 3.09
N TYR A 141 -10.45 0.81 1.88
CA TYR A 141 -11.23 0.80 0.65
C TYR A 141 -11.94 -0.55 0.45
N ASP A 142 -11.21 -1.66 0.59
CA ASP A 142 -11.76 -3.02 0.46
C ASP A 142 -12.96 -3.26 1.40
N ALA A 143 -12.85 -2.83 2.66
CA ALA A 143 -13.96 -2.93 3.62
C ALA A 143 -15.18 -2.10 3.22
N ARG A 144 -14.99 -0.92 2.60
CA ARG A 144 -16.08 -0.02 2.22
C ARG A 144 -16.87 -0.52 1.03
N ILE A 145 -16.19 -0.92 -0.04
CA ILE A 145 -16.86 -1.44 -1.23
C ILE A 145 -17.66 -2.72 -0.93
N SER A 146 -17.25 -3.47 0.10
CA SER A 146 -17.98 -4.63 0.60
C SER A 146 -19.35 -4.25 1.19
N LEU A 147 -19.48 -3.04 1.74
CA LEU A 147 -20.77 -2.52 2.23
C LEU A 147 -21.62 -1.93 1.11
N ASP A 148 -21.00 -1.36 0.07
CA ASP A 148 -21.70 -0.76 -1.07
C ASP A 148 -22.31 -1.80 -2.01
N ALA A 149 -21.78 -3.03 -2.02
CA ALA A 149 -22.43 -4.17 -2.65
C ALA A 149 -23.78 -4.56 -1.99
N SER A 150 -24.07 -4.01 -0.80
CA SER A 150 -25.37 -4.15 -0.14
C SER A 150 -26.36 -3.10 -0.65
N PRO A 151 -27.57 -3.48 -1.09
CA PRO A 151 -28.54 -2.59 -1.75
C PRO A 151 -29.16 -1.48 -0.88
N LEU A 152 -28.62 -1.20 0.32
CA LEU A 152 -29.26 -0.37 1.35
C LEU A 152 -28.55 0.93 1.72
N ARG A 153 -27.42 1.36 1.12
CA ARG A 153 -26.73 2.59 1.59
C ARG A 153 -26.12 3.49 0.51
N GLN A 154 -25.99 4.76 0.93
CA GLN A 154 -25.53 5.94 0.19
C GLN A 154 -24.09 5.78 -0.33
N PRO A 155 -23.73 6.49 -1.42
CA PRO A 155 -22.35 6.53 -1.89
C PRO A 155 -21.45 7.20 -0.84
N LEU A 156 -20.20 6.75 -0.72
CA LEU A 156 -19.15 7.49 -0.02
C LEU A 156 -17.98 7.74 -0.98
N PRO A 157 -17.23 8.82 -0.75
CA PRO A 157 -15.95 8.53 -0.12
C PRO A 157 -15.61 9.51 1.01
N LEU A 158 -15.01 8.98 2.08
CA LEU A 158 -13.91 9.69 2.70
C LEU A 158 -12.70 9.32 1.83
N PRO A 159 -12.30 10.12 0.84
CA PRO A 159 -11.16 9.78 0.00
C PRO A 159 -9.93 9.49 0.88
N LEU A 160 -8.96 8.77 0.31
CA LEU A 160 -7.61 8.80 0.86
C LEU A 160 -7.21 10.28 0.98
N PRO A 161 -6.65 10.76 2.11
CA PRO A 161 -6.18 12.14 2.15
C PRO A 161 -5.11 12.27 1.07
N ASP A 162 -5.12 13.36 0.32
CA ASP A 162 -4.22 13.56 -0.83
C ASP A 162 -2.76 13.28 -0.45
N GLU A 163 -2.34 13.65 0.76
CA GLU A 163 -1.00 13.36 1.28
C GLU A 163 -0.69 11.85 1.35
N ALA A 164 -1.61 11.03 1.86
CA ALA A 164 -1.40 9.58 1.94
C ALA A 164 -1.48 8.92 0.56
N ALA A 165 -2.36 9.41 -0.31
CA ALA A 165 -2.51 8.91 -1.67
C ALA A 165 -1.26 9.21 -2.52
N LEU A 166 -0.77 10.46 -2.48
CA LEU A 166 0.47 10.87 -3.14
C LEU A 166 1.68 10.13 -2.58
N ASP A 167 1.74 9.88 -1.27
CA ASP A 167 2.75 9.01 -0.69
C ASP A 167 2.61 7.57 -1.17
N GLY A 168 1.39 7.06 -1.34
CA GLY A 168 1.14 5.70 -1.76
C GLY A 168 1.57 5.40 -3.19
N VAL A 169 1.42 6.36 -4.11
CA VAL A 169 1.98 6.24 -5.46
C VAL A 169 3.50 6.14 -5.41
N ASP A 170 4.15 7.03 -4.65
CA ASP A 170 5.61 7.05 -4.47
C ASP A 170 6.14 5.78 -3.78
N GLU A 171 5.48 5.36 -2.70
CA GLU A 171 5.83 4.17 -1.91
C GLU A 171 5.68 2.90 -2.74
N PHE A 172 4.58 2.75 -3.49
CA PHE A 172 4.37 1.57 -4.32
C PHE A 172 5.41 1.48 -5.43
N LEU A 173 5.68 2.58 -6.14
CA LEU A 173 6.71 2.59 -7.19
C LEU A 173 8.11 2.28 -6.63
N THR A 174 8.44 2.82 -5.45
CA THR A 174 9.78 2.63 -4.84
C THR A 174 9.96 1.28 -4.14
N THR A 175 8.89 0.68 -3.64
CA THR A 175 8.92 -0.54 -2.81
C THR A 175 8.50 -1.78 -3.58
N CYS A 176 7.49 -1.67 -4.45
CA CYS A 176 6.91 -2.80 -5.19
C CYS A 176 7.40 -2.87 -6.65
N CYS A 177 7.57 -1.73 -7.33
CA CYS A 177 7.97 -1.73 -8.74
C CYS A 177 9.49 -1.66 -8.95
N ALA A 178 10.20 -0.85 -8.15
CA ALA A 178 11.64 -0.74 -8.26
C ALA A 178 12.32 -2.02 -7.78
N THR A 179 13.27 -2.52 -8.58
CA THR A 179 13.96 -3.77 -8.31
C THR A 179 15.24 -3.86 -9.14
N THR A 180 16.21 -4.65 -8.68
CA THR A 180 17.40 -5.02 -9.46
C THR A 180 17.18 -6.25 -10.35
N ALA A 181 16.02 -6.91 -10.27
CA ALA A 181 15.67 -8.00 -11.17
C ALA A 181 15.53 -7.50 -12.60
N ALA A 182 16.05 -8.23 -13.58
CA ALA A 182 16.04 -7.81 -14.97
C ALA A 182 14.60 -7.72 -15.52
N TRP A 183 14.28 -6.63 -16.22
CA TRP A 183 13.08 -6.54 -17.04
C TRP A 183 13.21 -7.46 -18.26
N PRO A 184 12.27 -8.40 -18.48
CA PRO A 184 12.41 -9.41 -19.53
C PRO A 184 11.93 -8.96 -20.93
N HIS A 185 11.56 -7.68 -21.08
CA HIS A 185 11.11 -7.10 -22.35
C HIS A 185 12.02 -5.96 -22.79
N GLU A 186 11.70 -5.33 -23.93
CA GLU A 186 12.42 -4.14 -24.40
C GLU A 186 12.42 -3.03 -23.32
N PRO A 187 13.54 -2.27 -23.19
CA PRO A 187 13.59 -1.14 -22.28
C PRO A 187 12.44 -0.17 -22.52
N ALA A 188 11.86 0.36 -21.45
CA ALA A 188 10.69 1.22 -21.52
C ALA A 188 10.65 2.24 -20.38
N VAL A 189 9.91 3.33 -20.60
CA VAL A 189 9.69 4.42 -19.65
C VAL A 189 8.18 4.60 -19.45
N VAL A 190 7.73 4.54 -18.19
CA VAL A 190 6.32 4.71 -17.82
C VAL A 190 6.16 5.87 -16.85
N ASP A 191 5.36 6.86 -17.23
CA ASP A 191 5.04 8.01 -16.39
C ASP A 191 3.69 7.85 -15.66
N HIS A 192 3.65 8.24 -14.40
CA HIS A 192 2.43 8.25 -13.58
C HIS A 192 2.14 9.68 -13.16
N HIS A 193 0.94 10.18 -13.47
CA HIS A 193 0.56 11.57 -13.25
C HIS A 193 -0.66 11.68 -12.33
N ALA A 194 -0.43 12.16 -11.11
CA ALA A 194 -1.51 12.48 -10.18
C ALA A 194 -2.13 13.84 -10.49
N ALA A 195 -3.46 13.92 -10.48
CA ALA A 195 -4.23 15.16 -10.69
C ALA A 195 -3.89 16.25 -9.65
N GLU A 196 -3.42 15.85 -8.47
CA GLU A 196 -2.96 16.68 -7.37
C GLU A 196 -1.57 17.32 -7.64
N GLY A 197 -1.05 17.16 -8.87
CA GLY A 197 0.11 17.92 -9.37
C GLY A 197 1.47 17.27 -9.13
N ARG A 198 1.52 15.98 -8.79
CA ARG A 198 2.77 15.21 -8.72
C ARG A 198 2.88 14.21 -9.86
N SER A 199 4.11 13.89 -10.26
CA SER A 199 4.35 12.87 -11.27
C SER A 199 5.60 12.08 -10.96
N TRP A 200 5.62 10.83 -11.41
CA TRP A 200 6.71 9.89 -11.23
C TRP A 200 7.02 9.22 -12.54
N ARG A 201 8.28 8.82 -12.70
CA ARG A 201 8.76 8.06 -13.85
C ARG A 201 9.35 6.75 -13.39
N LEU A 202 8.97 5.66 -14.04
CA LEU A 202 9.53 4.34 -13.90
C LEU A 202 10.33 4.01 -15.17
N TRP A 203 11.61 3.70 -15.03
CA TRP A 203 12.44 3.20 -16.13
C TRP A 203 12.64 1.69 -15.95
N LEU A 204 12.45 0.94 -17.03
CA LEU A 204 12.55 -0.51 -17.10
C LEU A 204 13.69 -0.90 -18.03
N SER A 205 14.56 -1.80 -17.60
CA SER A 205 15.74 -2.22 -18.36
C SER A 205 16.25 -3.59 -17.92
N ALA A 206 17.25 -4.12 -18.63
CA ALA A 206 17.94 -5.35 -18.23
C ALA A 206 18.63 -5.25 -16.84
N ASP A 207 18.91 -4.03 -16.35
CA ASP A 207 19.43 -3.78 -14.99
C ASP A 207 18.31 -3.68 -13.92
N GLY A 208 17.07 -3.88 -14.36
CA GLY A 208 15.86 -3.79 -13.57
C GLY A 208 15.13 -2.46 -13.67
N ALA A 209 14.37 -2.16 -12.62
CA ALA A 209 13.42 -1.06 -12.58
C ALA A 209 13.86 0.00 -11.57
N ARG A 210 13.86 1.26 -12.01
CA ARG A 210 14.15 2.43 -11.18
C ARG A 210 13.04 3.45 -11.31
N THR A 211 12.75 4.18 -10.25
CA THR A 211 11.75 5.24 -10.20
C THR A 211 12.32 6.52 -9.61
N ALA A 212 11.76 7.65 -10.03
CA ALA A 212 12.01 8.96 -9.46
C ALA A 212 10.79 9.87 -9.66
N ARG A 213 10.68 10.89 -8.80
CA ARG A 213 9.72 11.97 -9.02
C ARG A 213 10.17 12.84 -10.19
N LEU A 214 9.22 13.21 -11.04
CA LEU A 214 9.45 14.21 -12.07
C LEU A 214 9.33 15.61 -11.44
N PRO A 215 10.22 16.54 -11.82
CA PRO A 215 10.10 17.93 -11.37
C PRO A 215 8.78 18.54 -11.85
N VAL A 216 8.14 19.34 -11.01
CA VAL A 216 6.93 20.11 -11.36
C VAL A 216 7.35 21.20 -12.35
N SER A 217 7.37 20.87 -13.65
CA SER A 217 7.67 21.74 -14.79
C SER A 217 8.71 22.84 -14.48
N SER A 218 10.00 22.50 -14.51
CA SER A 218 11.02 23.49 -14.88
C SER A 218 11.09 23.53 -16.40
N THR A 219 11.36 24.70 -16.96
CA THR A 219 11.53 25.02 -18.41
C THR A 219 12.59 24.19 -19.15
N THR A 220 13.12 23.14 -18.55
CA THR A 220 14.01 22.13 -19.13
C THR A 220 13.18 21.00 -19.72
N PRO A 221 13.33 20.67 -21.01
CA PRO A 221 12.77 19.46 -21.59
C PRO A 221 13.23 18.26 -20.76
N VAL A 222 12.30 17.45 -20.27
CA VAL A 222 12.65 16.15 -19.70
C VAL A 222 13.23 15.33 -20.86
N PRO A 223 14.51 14.91 -20.83
CA PRO A 223 15.05 14.05 -21.86
C PRO A 223 14.27 12.72 -21.81
N ASP A 224 13.90 12.23 -22.98
CA ASP A 224 13.10 11.02 -23.21
C ASP A 224 11.61 11.17 -22.85
N THR A 225 10.79 11.19 -23.90
CA THR A 225 9.34 11.02 -23.82
C THR A 225 9.03 9.64 -23.26
N ALA A 226 8.08 9.54 -22.32
CA ALA A 226 7.64 8.24 -21.83
C ALA A 226 6.98 7.42 -22.94
N ASP A 227 7.20 6.11 -22.92
CA ASP A 227 6.59 5.16 -23.87
C ASP A 227 5.11 4.92 -23.53
N ALA A 228 4.75 5.03 -22.25
CA ALA A 228 3.37 5.02 -21.77
C ALA A 228 3.18 5.97 -20.58
N SER A 229 1.96 6.44 -20.37
CA SER A 229 1.61 7.17 -19.15
C SER A 229 0.22 6.81 -18.63
N ALA A 230 0.06 6.91 -17.31
CA ALA A 230 -1.21 6.75 -16.62
C ALA A 230 -1.51 8.02 -15.81
N ARG A 231 -2.73 8.57 -15.96
CA ARG A 231 -3.19 9.77 -15.28
C ARG A 231 -4.51 9.53 -14.55
N GLY A 232 -4.61 10.03 -13.33
CA GLY A 232 -5.81 9.95 -12.50
C GLY A 232 -5.63 10.72 -11.19
N THR A 233 -6.57 10.60 -10.26
CA THR A 233 -6.31 11.04 -8.88
C THR A 233 -5.22 10.16 -8.27
N ALA A 234 -4.48 10.67 -7.28
CA ALA A 234 -3.49 9.86 -6.57
C ALA A 234 -4.14 8.63 -5.93
N GLY A 235 -5.39 8.76 -5.47
CA GLY A 235 -6.17 7.66 -4.94
C GLY A 235 -6.44 6.57 -5.97
N ASP A 236 -6.89 6.94 -7.17
CA ASP A 236 -7.16 5.99 -8.25
C ASP A 236 -5.86 5.30 -8.72
N LEU A 237 -4.76 6.05 -8.80
CA LEU A 237 -3.44 5.49 -9.12
C LEU A 237 -3.04 4.41 -8.11
N VAL A 238 -3.17 4.69 -6.80
CA VAL A 238 -2.90 3.70 -5.75
C VAL A 238 -3.82 2.48 -5.90
N LEU A 239 -5.12 2.68 -6.08
CA LEU A 239 -6.06 1.57 -6.22
C LEU A 239 -5.76 0.72 -7.46
N ALA A 240 -5.39 1.32 -8.59
CA ALA A 240 -5.00 0.60 -9.79
C ALA A 240 -3.69 -0.18 -9.60
N MET A 241 -2.68 0.42 -8.98
CA MET A 241 -1.40 -0.22 -8.63
C MET A 241 -1.58 -1.45 -7.74
N TYR A 242 -2.49 -1.34 -6.77
CA TYR A 242 -2.86 -2.45 -5.90
C TYR A 242 -3.87 -3.42 -6.57
N GLY A 243 -4.30 -3.20 -7.82
CA GLY A 243 -5.23 -4.09 -8.52
C GLY A 243 -6.67 -4.08 -7.99
N ARG A 244 -7.07 -3.00 -7.32
CA ARG A 244 -8.43 -2.82 -6.75
C ARG A 244 -9.42 -2.23 -7.75
N ILE A 245 -8.89 -1.52 -8.75
CA ILE A 245 -9.65 -1.04 -9.92
C ILE A 245 -8.87 -1.40 -11.18
N PRO A 246 -9.53 -1.58 -12.33
CA PRO A 246 -8.85 -1.82 -13.61
C PRO A 246 -7.95 -0.64 -13.98
N VAL A 247 -6.77 -0.88 -14.55
CA VAL A 247 -5.89 0.20 -15.02
C VAL A 247 -6.56 1.09 -16.08
N ASP A 248 -7.49 0.52 -16.86
CA ASP A 248 -8.30 1.23 -17.85
C ASP A 248 -9.30 2.23 -17.25
N SER A 249 -9.47 2.28 -15.93
CA SER A 249 -10.21 3.36 -15.28
C SER A 249 -9.41 4.67 -15.20
N LEU A 250 -8.10 4.61 -15.49
CA LEU A 250 -7.22 5.77 -15.60
C LEU A 250 -7.16 6.28 -17.04
N GLU A 251 -6.73 7.53 -17.22
CA GLU A 251 -6.41 8.06 -18.54
C GLU A 251 -5.03 7.52 -18.97
N LEU A 252 -5.01 6.65 -19.98
CA LEU A 252 -3.81 6.00 -20.49
C LEU A 252 -3.40 6.54 -21.87
N ASP A 253 -2.13 6.88 -22.02
CA ASP A 253 -1.50 7.31 -23.27
C ASP A 253 -0.26 6.47 -23.61
N GLY A 254 0.10 6.36 -24.89
CA GLY A 254 1.23 5.56 -25.37
C GLY A 254 0.96 4.04 -25.44
N ASP A 255 2.01 3.22 -25.24
CA ASP A 255 1.95 1.75 -25.33
C ASP A 255 1.37 1.11 -24.07
N ARG A 256 0.03 0.98 -24.04
CA ARG A 256 -0.72 0.46 -22.89
C ARG A 256 -0.35 -0.96 -22.48
N ARG A 257 0.23 -1.77 -23.38
CA ARG A 257 0.67 -3.13 -23.07
C ARG A 257 1.73 -3.15 -21.97
N LEU A 258 2.47 -2.06 -21.77
CA LEU A 258 3.45 -1.94 -20.69
C LEU A 258 2.83 -2.11 -19.30
N PHE A 259 1.58 -1.70 -19.08
CA PHE A 259 0.90 -1.91 -17.80
C PHE A 259 0.59 -3.38 -17.54
N ASP A 260 0.13 -4.11 -18.56
CA ASP A 260 -0.11 -5.56 -18.45
C ASP A 260 1.20 -6.34 -18.21
N LEU A 261 2.26 -5.96 -18.92
CA LEU A 261 3.59 -6.57 -18.74
C LEU A 261 4.14 -6.31 -17.33
N LEU A 262 3.96 -5.10 -16.79
CA LEU A 262 4.34 -4.78 -15.41
C LEU A 262 3.59 -5.63 -14.38
N VAL A 263 2.28 -5.81 -14.56
CA VAL A 263 1.46 -6.65 -13.67
C VAL A 263 1.86 -8.13 -13.75
N ALA A 264 2.18 -8.61 -14.95
CA ALA A 264 2.59 -10.00 -15.16
C ALA A 264 4.04 -10.29 -14.72
N TRP A 265 4.87 -9.25 -14.58
CA TRP A 265 6.27 -9.41 -14.21
C TRP A 265 6.41 -9.74 -12.73
N ASN A 266 6.81 -10.98 -12.45
CA ASN A 266 7.18 -11.41 -11.12
C ASN A 266 8.72 -11.41 -10.98
N PRO A 267 9.31 -10.43 -10.27
CA PRO A 267 10.76 -10.34 -10.10
C PRO A 267 11.35 -11.44 -9.19
N ASP A 268 10.50 -12.18 -8.47
CA ASP A 268 10.88 -13.28 -7.58
C ASP A 268 10.67 -14.69 -8.21
N ALA A 269 10.26 -14.76 -9.49
CA ALA A 269 9.97 -16.01 -10.20
C ALA A 269 11.22 -16.78 -10.66
#